data_AF-A0A1V3XTK2-F1
#
_entry.id   AF-A0A1V3XTK2-F1
#
_cell.length_a   1.000
_cell.length_b   1.000
_cell.length_c   1.000
_cell.angle_alpha   90.00
_cell.angle_beta   90.00
_cell.angle_gamma   90.00
#
_symmetry.space_group_name_H-M   'P 1'
#
loop_
_entity.id
_entity.type
_entity.pdbx_description
1 polymer ?
#
loop_
_entity_poly.entity_id
_entity_poly.type
_entity_poly.pdbx_seq_one_letter_code
_entity_poly.pdbx_strand_id
1 'polypeptide(L)'
;MCAAVLTITLDGCGNTDSWVDAAPALGWPAQYGDAANSSYTATSGASQLKLAWTRSVKGSLAAGPALSARGYLAINAQTPAGCSLMEWENNNNGRQRWCVRLVQGGGFAGPYWTASTTSTSDSPERWWPFPSPSGHAGANP
;
A
#
# COMPACT_ATOMS: atom_id res chain seq x y z
N MET A 1 -57.13 3.82 8.51
CA MET A 1 -56.19 3.96 9.65
C MET A 1 -55.45 2.67 9.98
N CYS A 2 -55.99 1.47 9.72
CA CYS A 2 -55.30 0.19 10.05
C CYS A 2 -54.04 -0.10 9.22
N ALA A 3 -54.01 0.23 7.92
CA ALA A 3 -52.88 -0.11 7.06
C ALA A 3 -51.58 0.64 7.42
N ALA A 4 -51.68 1.93 7.78
CA ALA A 4 -50.53 2.75 8.13
C ALA A 4 -49.88 2.35 9.45
N VAL A 5 -50.68 1.87 10.41
CA VAL A 5 -50.16 1.34 11.69
C VAL A 5 -49.40 0.03 11.44
N LEU A 6 -49.93 -0.84 10.56
CA LEU A 6 -49.30 -2.11 10.20
C LEU A 6 -47.92 -1.92 9.54
N THR A 7 -47.77 -0.99 8.60
CA THR A 7 -46.46 -0.72 7.95
C THR A 7 -45.44 -0.21 8.95
N ILE A 8 -45.80 0.73 9.84
CA ILE A 8 -44.89 1.29 10.85
C ILE A 8 -44.45 0.21 11.86
N THR A 9 -45.35 -0.69 12.26
CA THR A 9 -45.00 -1.79 13.19
C THR A 9 -44.09 -2.84 12.54
N LEU A 10 -44.18 -3.05 11.23
CA LEU A 10 -43.34 -4.00 10.49
C LEU A 10 -41.92 -3.43 10.26
N ASP A 11 -41.82 -2.15 9.92
CA ASP A 11 -40.53 -1.47 9.73
C ASP A 11 -39.76 -1.29 11.07
N GLY A 12 -40.46 -1.24 12.20
CA GLY A 12 -39.86 -1.07 13.53
C GLY A 12 -39.25 -2.34 14.17
N CYS A 13 -39.53 -3.53 13.64
CA CYS A 13 -38.92 -4.80 14.08
C CYS A 13 -37.72 -5.22 13.21
N GLY A 14 -37.34 -4.43 12.21
CA GLY A 14 -36.17 -4.68 11.38
C GLY A 14 -34.88 -4.36 12.15
N ASN A 15 -33.91 -5.27 12.11
CA ASN A 15 -32.58 -4.98 12.62
C ASN A 15 -31.82 -4.11 11.60
N THR A 16 -31.28 -2.96 12.03
CA THR A 16 -30.48 -2.08 11.18
C THR A 16 -29.03 -2.56 11.01
N ASP A 17 -28.63 -3.64 11.67
CA ASP A 17 -27.26 -4.16 11.74
C ASP A 17 -26.66 -4.66 10.41
N SER A 18 -27.36 -4.53 9.28
CA SER A 18 -26.80 -4.83 7.95
C SER A 18 -25.47 -4.12 7.63
N TRP A 19 -25.13 -3.05 8.36
CA TRP A 19 -23.83 -2.37 8.25
C TRP A 19 -22.66 -3.10 8.93
N VAL A 20 -22.92 -4.07 9.82
CA VAL A 20 -21.89 -4.96 10.42
C VAL A 20 -21.76 -6.29 9.68
N ASP A 21 -22.67 -6.60 8.77
CA ASP A 21 -22.56 -7.82 7.97
C ASP A 21 -21.30 -7.75 7.08
N ALA A 22 -20.52 -8.83 7.09
CA ALA A 22 -19.33 -8.92 6.27
C ALA A 22 -19.73 -9.01 4.77
N ALA A 23 -19.29 -8.03 3.99
CA ALA A 23 -19.49 -7.99 2.55
C ALA A 23 -18.15 -7.84 1.82
N PRO A 24 -18.00 -8.40 0.60
CA PRO A 24 -16.80 -8.18 -0.20
C PRO A 24 -16.66 -6.70 -0.53
N ALA A 25 -15.45 -6.18 -0.39
CA ALA A 25 -15.17 -4.80 -0.77
C ALA A 25 -15.33 -4.63 -2.30
N LEU A 26 -16.04 -3.59 -2.71
CA LEU A 26 -16.30 -3.30 -4.12
C LEU A 26 -15.04 -2.77 -4.84
N GLY A 27 -14.92 -3.08 -6.13
CA GLY A 27 -13.80 -2.67 -6.99
C GLY A 27 -12.73 -3.76 -7.11
N TRP A 28 -11.46 -3.36 -6.99
CA TRP A 28 -10.28 -4.23 -6.90
C TRP A 28 -9.56 -3.99 -5.56
N PRO A 29 -10.13 -4.46 -4.43
CA PRO A 29 -9.68 -4.09 -3.08
C PRO A 29 -8.30 -4.64 -2.65
N ALA A 30 -7.77 -5.66 -3.32
CA ALA A 30 -6.52 -6.32 -2.96
C ALA A 30 -5.66 -6.58 -4.21
N GLN A 31 -4.38 -6.92 -4.03
CA GLN A 31 -3.45 -7.18 -5.13
C GLN A 31 -4.00 -8.17 -6.16
N TYR A 32 -4.75 -9.17 -5.70
CA TYR A 32 -5.35 -10.23 -6.53
C TYR A 32 -6.88 -10.12 -6.65
N GLY A 33 -7.43 -8.91 -6.49
CA GLY A 33 -8.82 -8.58 -6.78
C GLY A 33 -9.83 -8.93 -5.68
N ASP A 34 -9.62 -9.99 -4.92
CA ASP A 34 -10.52 -10.40 -3.84
C ASP A 34 -9.79 -11.16 -2.72
N ALA A 35 -10.52 -11.56 -1.67
CA ALA A 35 -9.98 -12.33 -0.56
C ALA A 35 -9.61 -13.78 -0.94
N ALA A 36 -10.09 -14.30 -2.06
CA ALA A 36 -9.74 -15.61 -2.60
C ALA A 36 -8.48 -15.56 -3.49
N ASN A 37 -7.92 -14.37 -3.72
CA ASN A 37 -6.83 -14.12 -4.65
C ASN A 37 -7.10 -14.61 -6.07
N SER A 38 -8.35 -14.50 -6.55
CA SER A 38 -8.77 -15.07 -7.83
C SER A 38 -8.08 -14.43 -9.04
N SER A 39 -7.61 -13.19 -8.92
CA SER A 39 -7.10 -12.38 -10.03
C SER A 39 -8.11 -12.25 -11.19
N TYR A 40 -9.41 -12.32 -10.89
CA TYR A 40 -10.47 -12.37 -11.88
C TYR A 40 -11.39 -11.14 -11.83
N THR A 41 -11.90 -10.74 -13.00
CA THR A 41 -13.01 -9.80 -13.11
C THR A 41 -13.97 -10.27 -14.21
N ALA A 42 -15.27 -10.11 -13.97
CA ALA A 42 -16.30 -10.34 -14.99
C ALA A 42 -16.38 -9.18 -16.00
N THR A 43 -15.58 -8.11 -15.83
CA THR A 43 -15.54 -6.99 -16.77
C THR A 43 -15.02 -7.46 -18.12
N SER A 44 -15.81 -7.25 -19.18
CA SER A 44 -15.37 -7.53 -20.54
C SER A 44 -14.14 -6.71 -20.91
N GLY A 45 -13.13 -7.34 -21.51
CA GLY A 45 -11.93 -6.66 -21.97
C GLY A 45 -12.23 -5.61 -23.05
N ALA A 46 -11.48 -4.50 -23.02
CA ALA A 46 -11.58 -3.46 -24.05
C ALA A 46 -10.83 -3.86 -25.33
N SER A 47 -11.42 -3.61 -26.50
CA SER A 47 -10.80 -3.91 -27.80
C SER A 47 -9.93 -2.77 -28.35
N GLN A 48 -10.05 -1.56 -27.80
CA GLN A 48 -9.33 -0.36 -28.25
C GLN A 48 -8.76 0.40 -27.05
N LEU A 49 -7.63 -0.07 -26.52
CA LEU A 49 -6.96 0.57 -25.41
C LEU A 49 -6.12 1.77 -25.89
N LYS A 50 -6.27 2.89 -25.18
CA LYS A 50 -5.37 4.05 -25.27
C LYS A 50 -4.85 4.40 -23.89
N LEU A 51 -3.64 4.93 -23.81
CA LEU A 51 -3.09 5.43 -22.56
C LEU A 51 -3.95 6.62 -22.07
N ALA A 52 -4.59 6.48 -20.91
CA ALA A 52 -5.35 7.56 -20.29
C ALA A 52 -4.43 8.53 -19.54
N TRP A 53 -3.53 8.00 -18.72
CA TRP A 53 -2.53 8.77 -17.98
C TRP A 53 -1.38 7.86 -17.54
N THR A 54 -0.23 8.46 -17.23
CA THR A 54 0.90 7.79 -16.59
C THR A 54 1.41 8.63 -15.44
N ARG A 55 1.91 7.98 -14.39
CA ARG A 55 2.46 8.66 -13.22
C ARG A 55 3.59 7.85 -12.62
N SER A 56 4.68 8.54 -12.29
CA SER A 56 5.83 7.92 -11.63
C SER A 56 5.56 7.71 -10.15
N VAL A 57 5.86 6.50 -9.66
CA VAL A 57 5.85 6.15 -8.24
C VAL A 57 7.16 6.52 -7.53
N LYS A 58 8.16 7.04 -8.26
CA LYS A 58 9.47 7.48 -7.75
C LYS A 58 10.28 6.36 -7.06
N GLY A 59 10.04 5.12 -7.44
CA GLY A 59 10.68 3.93 -6.88
C GLY A 59 10.21 2.65 -7.59
N SER A 60 10.38 1.51 -6.91
CA SER A 60 9.99 0.21 -7.44
C SER A 60 8.66 -0.26 -6.87
N LEU A 61 7.80 -0.84 -7.71
CA LEU A 61 6.56 -1.50 -7.29
C LEU A 61 6.85 -2.96 -6.96
N ALA A 62 6.43 -3.40 -5.78
CA ALA A 62 6.48 -4.81 -5.37
C ALA A 62 5.08 -5.43 -5.17
N ALA A 63 4.03 -4.61 -5.22
CA ALA A 63 2.64 -5.03 -5.09
C ALA A 63 1.79 -4.42 -6.21
N GLY A 64 0.75 -5.14 -6.60
CA GLY A 64 -0.29 -4.62 -7.50
C GLY A 64 -1.13 -3.54 -6.81
N PRO A 65 -1.67 -2.57 -7.57
CA PRO A 65 -2.51 -1.52 -7.01
C PRO A 65 -3.84 -2.07 -6.49
N ALA A 66 -4.44 -1.35 -5.54
CA ALA A 66 -5.85 -1.51 -5.19
C ALA A 66 -6.68 -0.38 -5.82
N LEU A 67 -7.85 -0.70 -6.36
CA LEU A 67 -8.78 0.26 -6.96
C LEU A 67 -10.12 0.23 -6.22
N SER A 68 -10.47 1.32 -5.57
CA SER A 68 -11.80 1.49 -4.98
C SER A 68 -12.87 1.63 -6.08
N ALA A 69 -14.10 1.18 -5.78
CA ALA A 69 -15.28 1.46 -6.61
C ALA A 69 -15.51 2.96 -6.89
N ARG A 70 -14.92 3.86 -6.10
CA ARG A 70 -14.97 5.32 -6.30
C ARG A 70 -13.92 5.86 -7.29
N GLY A 71 -13.08 5.00 -7.86
CA GLY A 71 -12.00 5.40 -8.77
C GLY A 71 -10.75 5.93 -8.06
N TYR A 72 -10.51 5.51 -6.82
CA TYR A 72 -9.27 5.81 -6.10
C TYR A 72 -8.31 4.64 -6.22
N LEU A 73 -7.10 4.92 -6.69
CA LEU A 73 -6.04 3.97 -6.90
C LEU A 73 -5.02 4.10 -5.77
N ALA A 74 -4.96 3.11 -4.89
CA ALA A 74 -3.98 3.03 -3.81
C ALA A 74 -2.78 2.20 -4.26
N ILE A 75 -1.59 2.75 -4.08
CA ILE A 75 -0.31 2.16 -4.52
C ILE A 75 0.73 2.35 -3.43
N ASN A 76 1.52 1.30 -3.15
CA ASN A 76 2.75 1.39 -2.39
C ASN A 76 3.98 1.17 -3.29
N ALA A 77 5.07 1.85 -2.99
CA ALA A 77 6.33 1.74 -3.72
C ALA A 77 7.53 1.81 -2.76
N GLN A 78 8.60 1.10 -3.11
CA GLN A 78 9.90 1.23 -2.46
C GLN A 78 10.62 2.44 -3.05
N THR A 79 10.47 3.58 -2.39
CA THR A 79 11.10 4.84 -2.79
C THR A 79 12.32 5.13 -1.92
N PRO A 80 13.47 5.53 -2.50
CA PRO A 80 14.63 5.94 -1.71
C PRO A 80 14.31 7.11 -0.76
N ALA A 81 13.50 8.05 -1.25
CA ALA A 81 13.00 9.19 -0.50
C ALA A 81 11.56 9.53 -0.88
N GLY A 82 10.88 10.29 -0.02
CA GLY A 82 9.50 10.70 -0.25
C GLY A 82 8.48 9.65 0.18
N CYS A 83 7.32 9.64 -0.49
CA CYS A 83 6.20 8.79 -0.10
C CYS A 83 6.36 7.37 -0.60
N SER A 84 6.04 6.41 0.27
CA SER A 84 6.02 4.99 -0.02
C SER A 84 4.61 4.41 -0.09
N LEU A 85 3.59 5.18 0.31
CA LEU A 85 2.18 4.86 0.12
C LEU A 85 1.42 6.10 -0.39
N MET A 86 0.63 5.92 -1.44
CA MET A 86 -0.05 7.00 -2.12
C MET A 86 -1.44 6.58 -2.59
N GLU A 87 -2.33 7.56 -2.73
CA GLU A 87 -3.61 7.36 -3.38
C GLU A 87 -3.86 8.44 -4.43
N TRP A 88 -4.25 7.99 -5.62
CA TRP A 88 -4.47 8.82 -6.80
C TRP A 88 -5.89 8.67 -7.33
N GLU A 89 -6.40 9.71 -7.97
CA GLU A 89 -7.70 9.70 -8.63
C GLU A 89 -7.56 9.13 -10.04
N ASN A 90 -8.01 7.89 -10.24
CA ASN A 90 -7.96 7.20 -11.54
C ASN A 90 -8.77 7.94 -12.61
N ASN A 91 -9.88 8.55 -12.22
CA ASN A 91 -10.79 9.27 -13.11
C ASN A 91 -10.45 10.76 -13.27
N ASN A 92 -9.32 11.22 -12.69
CA ASN A 92 -8.84 12.60 -12.78
C ASN A 92 -7.34 12.62 -13.07
N ASN A 93 -6.94 11.94 -14.14
CA ASN A 93 -5.57 11.92 -14.68
C ASN A 93 -4.47 11.59 -13.64
N GLY A 94 -4.78 10.72 -12.67
CA GLY A 94 -3.83 10.35 -11.62
C GLY A 94 -3.51 11.49 -10.64
N ARG A 95 -4.43 12.45 -10.46
CA ARG A 95 -4.28 13.52 -9.46
C ARG A 95 -4.02 12.90 -8.09
N GLN A 96 -2.96 13.36 -7.43
CA GLN A 96 -2.61 12.84 -6.12
C GLN A 96 -3.55 13.40 -5.06
N ARG A 97 -4.24 12.49 -4.36
CA ARG A 97 -5.14 12.82 -3.25
C ARG A 97 -4.34 12.98 -1.97
N TRP A 98 -3.47 12.02 -1.67
CA TRP A 98 -2.54 12.08 -0.56
C TRP A 98 -1.29 11.23 -0.82
N CYS A 99 -0.30 11.41 0.05
CA CYS A 99 1.06 10.90 -0.08
C CYS A 99 1.63 10.75 1.32
N VAL A 100 1.94 9.54 1.77
CA VAL A 100 2.57 9.32 3.07
C VAL A 100 3.83 8.50 2.92
N ARG A 101 4.82 8.78 3.76
CA ARG A 101 5.96 7.88 3.93
C ARG A 101 5.64 6.91 5.04
N LEU A 102 5.37 5.66 4.65
CA LEU A 102 5.48 4.56 5.59
C LEU A 102 6.96 4.37 5.89
N VAL A 103 7.34 4.64 7.13
CA VAL A 103 8.63 4.22 7.66
C VAL A 103 8.48 2.75 7.99
N GLN A 104 9.19 1.89 7.27
CA GLN A 104 9.31 0.49 7.69
C GLN A 104 9.98 0.49 9.06
N GLY A 105 9.19 0.27 10.11
CA GLY A 105 9.71 0.10 11.46
C GLY A 105 10.65 -1.10 11.50
N GLY A 106 11.83 -0.89 12.08
CA GLY A 106 12.84 -1.92 12.28
C GLY A 106 13.45 -2.44 10.98
N GLY A 107 14.58 -1.85 10.56
CA GLY A 107 15.44 -2.46 9.55
C GLY A 107 16.04 -3.78 10.07
N PHE A 108 17.36 -3.92 10.09
CA PHE A 108 18.04 -5.10 10.65
C PHE A 108 17.67 -5.44 12.11
N ALA A 109 17.05 -4.50 12.84
CA ALA A 109 16.60 -4.65 14.23
C ALA A 109 15.07 -4.76 14.39
N GLY A 110 14.32 -4.96 13.29
CA GLY A 110 12.89 -5.18 13.35
C GLY A 110 12.53 -6.55 13.92
N PRO A 111 11.39 -6.68 14.63
CA PRO A 111 10.98 -7.94 15.26
C PRO A 111 10.67 -9.07 14.25
N TYR A 112 10.66 -8.76 12.94
CA TYR A 112 10.45 -9.70 11.84
C TYR A 112 11.72 -10.01 11.04
N TRP A 113 12.90 -9.50 11.45
CA TRP A 113 14.15 -9.88 10.81
C TRP A 113 14.48 -11.34 11.15
N THR A 114 14.14 -12.24 10.22
CA THR A 114 14.68 -13.60 10.20
C THR A 114 15.90 -13.54 9.29
N ALA A 115 17.09 -13.72 9.87
CA ALA A 115 18.34 -13.85 9.11
C ALA A 115 18.26 -15.14 8.27
N SER A 116 17.59 -15.04 7.13
CA SER A 116 17.55 -16.10 6.13
C SER A 116 18.85 -15.99 5.36
N THR A 117 19.80 -16.85 5.72
CA THR A 117 21.10 -17.03 5.08
C THR A 117 21.02 -16.93 3.56
N THR A 118 21.70 -15.95 2.96
CA THR A 118 22.15 -16.05 1.57
C THR A 118 23.50 -15.36 1.43
N SER A 119 24.53 -16.21 1.39
CA SER A 119 25.86 -16.06 0.76
C SER A 119 26.73 -14.83 1.09
N THR A 120 27.77 -15.11 1.87
CA THR A 120 29.16 -14.62 1.74
C THR A 120 29.47 -13.73 0.52
N SER A 121 29.45 -12.41 0.70
CA SER A 121 30.44 -11.47 0.15
C SER A 121 30.12 -10.04 0.61
N ASP A 122 30.52 -9.67 1.82
CA ASP A 122 30.93 -8.28 2.11
C ASP A 122 31.71 -8.26 3.43
N SER A 123 32.94 -7.75 3.38
CA SER A 123 33.96 -7.82 4.42
C SER A 123 33.59 -7.06 5.71
N PRO A 124 33.96 -7.54 6.92
CA PRO A 124 33.61 -6.91 8.17
C PRO A 124 34.73 -5.98 8.68
N GLU A 125 34.91 -4.79 8.08
CA GLU A 125 35.86 -3.79 8.63
C GLU A 125 35.30 -2.38 8.81
N ARG A 126 33.98 -2.23 9.03
CA ARG A 126 33.41 -0.94 9.42
C ARG A 126 32.54 -0.99 10.67
N TRP A 127 33.12 -1.51 11.75
CA TRP A 127 32.58 -1.36 13.11
C TRP A 127 33.56 -0.56 13.96
N TRP A 128 33.41 0.78 13.94
CA TRP A 128 33.31 1.66 15.13
C TRP A 128 33.41 3.15 14.72
N PRO A 129 32.49 4.03 15.15
CA PRO A 129 32.76 5.46 15.22
C PRO A 129 32.88 5.87 16.69
N PHE A 130 34.09 5.89 17.24
CA PHE A 130 34.41 6.78 18.35
C PHE A 130 35.46 7.79 17.87
N PRO A 131 35.20 9.11 17.97
CA PRO A 131 36.24 10.11 17.76
C PRO A 131 36.86 10.46 19.11
N SER A 132 38.19 10.41 19.23
CA SER A 132 38.93 11.27 20.17
C SER A 132 40.42 11.32 19.85
N PRO A 133 41.10 12.43 20.24
CA PRO A 133 42.07 13.12 19.39
C PRO A 133 43.52 13.00 19.91
N SER A 134 44.43 13.64 19.16
CA SER A 134 45.84 13.98 19.49
C SER A 134 46.90 12.88 19.40
N GLY A 135 47.94 13.12 18.59
CA GLY A 135 49.09 12.24 18.45
C GLY A 135 50.01 12.60 17.27
N HIS A 136 51.00 13.45 17.56
CA HIS A 136 52.07 14.00 16.74
C HIS A 136 52.81 13.10 15.71
N ALA A 137 53.23 13.80 14.64
CA ALA A 137 54.56 13.75 13.99
C ALA A 137 55.01 12.50 13.20
N GLY A 138 54.98 12.64 11.86
CA GLY A 138 56.20 12.73 11.03
C GLY A 138 56.92 11.44 10.61
N ALA A 139 56.94 11.16 9.30
CA ALA A 139 58.16 10.96 8.53
C ALA A 139 57.86 10.98 7.02
N ASN A 140 58.74 11.71 6.32
CA ASN A 140 58.88 11.98 4.88
C ASN A 140 59.40 10.73 4.12
N PRO A 141 59.72 10.74 2.80
CA PRO A 141 60.22 11.83 1.94
C PRO A 141 59.22 12.46 0.96
#